data_AF-A0A368FCZ5-F1
#
_entry.id   AF-A0A368FCZ5-F1
#
_cell.length_a   1.000
_cell.length_b   1.000
_cell.length_c   1.000
_cell.angle_alpha   90.00
_cell.angle_beta   90.00
_cell.angle_gamma   90.00
#
_symmetry.space_group_name_H-M   'P 1'
#
loop_
_entity.id
_entity.type
_entity.pdbx_description
1 polymer ?
#
loop_
_entity_poly.entity_id
_entity_poly.type
_entity_poly.pdbx_seq_one_letter_code
_entity_poly.pdbx_strand_id
1 'polypeptide(L)'
;MKSSLEALLKVPHRNLRLFIDGNLMHSDESALDPALFTPTLFPSGQGNVDDLLTAMCLVLAGCYDIHDFSLRDHSVLGQILAAQKIDSVGILRAHQIFQSLPAFVQKELLDKNRLPVRGLEVLEATDDRALLEKYLLAATMKDCSVWQTFPAVVATNFPTLCNFSLAPNAEVRLGVAPWLYRGLCFAYSVKIVDLDPKSPKNLVNAFGRFMAGVKLIRLEAVTRPPCVRS
;
A
#
# COMPACT_ATOMS: atom_id res chain seq x y z
N MET A 1 -11.64 7.20 0.57
CA MET A 1 -10.16 7.18 0.50
C MET A 1 -9.56 8.33 1.30
N LYS A 2 -9.89 9.60 1.00
CA LYS A 2 -9.37 10.79 1.71
C LYS A 2 -9.38 10.68 3.24
N SER A 3 -10.53 10.36 3.85
CA SER A 3 -10.64 10.18 5.32
C SER A 3 -9.75 9.08 5.90
N SER A 4 -9.35 8.09 5.11
CA SER A 4 -8.38 7.06 5.52
C SER A 4 -6.96 7.62 5.56
N LEU A 5 -6.58 8.48 4.61
CA LEU A 5 -5.29 9.19 4.64
C LEU A 5 -5.27 10.26 5.74
N GLU A 6 -6.37 10.97 5.98
CA GLU A 6 -6.51 11.89 7.11
C GLU A 6 -6.36 11.18 8.47
N ALA A 7 -6.92 9.98 8.61
CA ALA A 7 -6.73 9.16 9.80
C ALA A 7 -5.27 8.71 9.97
N LEU A 8 -4.60 8.35 8.87
CA LEU A 8 -3.17 8.01 8.87
C LEU A 8 -2.25 9.20 9.18
N LEU A 9 -2.59 10.43 8.76
CA LEU A 9 -1.86 11.64 9.18
C LEU A 9 -2.07 11.99 10.66
N LYS A 10 -3.22 11.64 11.23
CA LYS A 10 -3.50 11.86 12.66
C LYS A 10 -2.84 10.81 13.55
N VAL A 11 -2.84 9.54 13.10
CA VAL A 11 -2.30 8.40 13.85
C VAL A 11 -1.58 7.45 12.87
N PRO A 12 -0.28 7.67 12.60
CA PRO A 12 0.44 6.93 11.56
C PRO A 12 0.66 5.46 11.86
N HIS A 13 0.90 5.13 13.14
CA HIS A 13 1.42 3.82 13.53
C HIS A 13 2.59 3.41 12.62
N ARG A 14 2.61 2.16 12.14
CA ARG A 14 3.62 1.69 11.17
C ARG A 14 3.14 1.79 9.72
N ASN A 15 2.06 2.54 9.47
CA ASN A 15 1.31 2.54 8.21
C ASN A 15 1.51 3.83 7.38
N LEU A 16 2.07 4.90 7.96
CA LEU A 16 2.44 6.12 7.24
C LEU A 16 3.77 6.69 7.76
N ARG A 17 4.58 7.18 6.83
CA ARG A 17 5.77 8.01 7.09
C ARG A 17 5.81 9.09 6.01
N LEU A 18 6.15 10.32 6.38
CA LEU A 18 6.39 11.41 5.43
C LEU A 18 7.84 11.86 5.52
N PHE A 19 8.42 12.12 4.34
CA PHE A 19 9.79 12.58 4.19
C PHE A 19 9.81 13.88 3.38
N ILE A 20 10.70 14.81 3.74
CA ILE A 20 11.00 16.03 2.97
C ILE A 20 12.52 16.07 2.79
N ASP A 21 12.95 16.14 1.53
CA ASP A 21 14.37 16.12 1.13
C ASP A 21 15.16 14.96 1.77
N GLY A 22 14.50 13.80 1.91
CA GLY A 22 15.04 12.58 2.52
C GLY A 22 14.93 12.51 4.05
N ASN A 23 14.61 13.61 4.72
CA ASN A 23 14.49 13.66 6.18
C ASN A 23 13.11 13.19 6.63
N LEU A 24 13.04 12.35 7.67
CA LEU A 24 11.77 11.90 8.24
C LEU A 24 11.10 13.04 9.01
N MET A 25 9.95 13.52 8.51
CA MET A 25 9.25 14.67 9.08
C MET A 25 8.03 14.27 9.92
N HIS A 26 7.38 13.15 9.59
CA HIS A 26 6.18 12.71 10.32
C HIS A 26 6.05 11.18 10.32
N SER A 27 5.85 10.62 11.52
CA SER A 27 5.58 9.21 11.82
C SER A 27 5.02 9.05 13.25
N ASP A 28 4.68 7.83 13.66
CA ASP A 28 4.22 7.51 15.02
C ASP A 28 5.27 7.82 16.11
N GLU A 29 6.56 7.69 15.80
CA GLU A 29 7.69 7.96 16.72
C GLU A 29 8.16 9.43 16.66
N SER A 30 7.69 10.20 15.68
CA SER A 30 8.07 11.59 15.46
C SER A 30 6.94 12.29 14.72
N ALA A 31 5.89 12.65 15.46
CA ALA A 31 4.68 13.22 14.89
C ALA A 31 4.81 14.75 14.74
N LEU A 32 4.83 15.22 13.49
CA LEU A 32 4.62 16.64 13.18
C LEU A 32 3.28 17.15 13.73
N ASP A 33 3.28 18.35 14.31
CA ASP A 33 2.09 19.04 14.79
C ASP A 33 1.10 19.29 13.63
N PRO A 34 -0.20 18.96 13.77
CA PRO A 34 -1.27 19.35 12.84
C PRO A 34 -1.20 20.78 12.29
N ALA A 35 -0.84 21.76 13.11
CA ALA A 35 -0.71 23.17 12.71
C ALA A 35 0.50 23.44 11.80
N LEU A 36 1.54 22.60 11.85
CA LEU A 36 2.78 22.78 11.11
C LEU A 36 2.79 22.09 9.75
N PHE A 37 1.92 21.10 9.47
CA PHE A 37 1.95 20.38 8.19
C PHE A 37 1.87 21.28 6.96
N THR A 38 0.91 22.22 6.90
CA THR A 38 0.78 23.13 5.75
C THR A 38 2.04 23.99 5.55
N PRO A 39 2.53 24.76 6.53
CA PRO A 39 3.74 25.56 6.33
C PRO A 39 5.02 24.72 6.14
N THR A 40 5.09 23.48 6.65
CA THR A 40 6.23 22.58 6.43
C THR A 40 6.23 21.95 5.03
N LEU A 41 5.07 21.56 4.48
CA LEU A 41 4.93 20.97 3.14
C LEU A 41 4.86 22.02 2.02
N PHE A 42 4.30 23.19 2.32
CA PHE A 42 4.06 24.29 1.38
C PHE A 42 4.57 25.63 1.94
N PRO A 43 5.90 25.76 2.17
CA PRO A 43 6.48 26.94 2.83
C PRO A 43 6.30 28.25 2.06
N SER A 44 6.02 28.19 0.75
CA SER A 44 5.73 29.37 -0.08
C SER A 44 4.22 29.66 -0.21
N GLY A 45 3.36 28.99 0.56
CA GLY A 45 1.91 29.17 0.53
C GLY A 45 1.23 28.68 -0.75
N GLN A 46 1.94 27.92 -1.60
CA GLN A 46 1.50 27.49 -2.92
C GLN A 46 0.46 26.36 -2.90
N GLY A 47 0.10 25.83 -1.73
CA GLY A 47 -0.84 24.74 -1.55
C GLY A 47 -1.04 24.43 -0.07
N ASN A 48 -1.78 23.37 0.23
CA ASN A 48 -2.02 22.93 1.61
C ASN A 48 -2.16 21.40 1.71
N VAL A 49 -2.27 20.88 2.94
CA VAL A 49 -2.39 19.42 3.20
C VAL A 49 -3.56 18.78 2.44
N ASP A 50 -4.67 19.48 2.27
CA ASP A 50 -5.85 18.98 1.56
C ASP A 50 -5.57 18.77 0.07
N ASP A 51 -4.76 19.65 -0.54
CA ASP A 51 -4.29 19.53 -1.92
C ASP A 51 -3.42 18.27 -2.08
N LEU A 52 -2.45 18.06 -1.16
CA LEU A 52 -1.60 16.86 -1.15
C LEU A 52 -2.41 15.57 -0.95
N LEU A 53 -3.32 15.56 0.02
CA LEU A 53 -4.20 14.42 0.30
C LEU A 53 -5.07 14.05 -0.91
N THR A 54 -5.57 15.05 -1.60
CA THR A 54 -6.38 14.88 -2.80
C THR A 54 -5.53 14.31 -3.95
N ALA A 55 -4.34 14.88 -4.19
CA ALA A 55 -3.38 14.35 -5.16
C ALA A 55 -2.99 12.89 -4.85
N MET A 56 -2.67 12.55 -3.59
CA MET A 56 -2.39 11.18 -3.15
C MET A 56 -3.55 10.23 -3.43
N CYS A 57 -4.79 10.62 -3.12
CA CYS A 57 -5.97 9.79 -3.41
C CYS A 57 -6.07 9.46 -4.90
N LEU A 58 -5.87 10.47 -5.74
CA LEU A 58 -6.04 10.37 -7.19
C LEU A 58 -4.93 9.53 -7.83
N VAL A 59 -3.68 9.75 -7.42
CA VAL A 59 -2.52 8.95 -7.83
C VAL A 59 -2.70 7.47 -7.44
N LEU A 60 -3.12 7.20 -6.20
CA LEU A 60 -3.39 5.85 -5.71
C LEU A 60 -4.55 5.15 -6.45
N ALA A 61 -5.59 5.90 -6.80
CA ALA A 61 -6.77 5.40 -7.51
C ALA A 61 -6.61 5.34 -9.04
N GLY A 62 -5.56 5.94 -9.62
CA GLY A 62 -5.34 6.03 -11.06
C GLY A 62 -6.32 6.99 -11.76
N CYS A 63 -6.69 8.09 -11.11
CA CYS A 63 -7.66 9.06 -11.62
C CYS A 63 -7.01 10.37 -12.06
N TYR A 64 -7.60 11.00 -13.09
CA TYR A 64 -7.17 12.29 -13.65
C TYR A 64 -8.02 13.50 -13.22
N ASP A 65 -9.10 13.26 -12.47
CA ASP A 65 -10.04 14.27 -11.95
C ASP A 65 -10.69 13.74 -10.65
N ILE A 66 -11.05 14.64 -9.74
CA ILE A 66 -11.85 14.34 -8.53
C ILE A 66 -13.33 14.08 -8.86
N HIS A 67 -13.85 14.65 -9.96
CA HIS A 67 -15.24 14.48 -10.37
C HIS A 67 -15.55 13.08 -10.93
N ASP A 68 -14.53 12.37 -11.45
CA ASP A 68 -14.60 10.97 -11.88
C ASP A 68 -13.72 10.07 -10.98
N PHE A 69 -13.80 10.28 -9.67
CA PHE A 69 -13.05 9.51 -8.69
C PHE A 69 -13.60 8.08 -8.54
N SER A 70 -12.88 7.11 -9.11
CA SER A 70 -13.13 5.68 -8.91
C SER A 70 -11.81 4.89 -8.92
N LEU A 71 -11.74 3.80 -8.15
CA LEU A 71 -10.54 2.95 -8.14
C LEU A 71 -10.42 2.24 -9.50
N ARG A 72 -9.42 2.61 -10.31
CA ARG A 72 -9.18 1.97 -11.61
C ARG A 72 -8.39 0.67 -11.44
N ASP A 73 -8.71 -0.35 -12.23
CA ASP A 73 -8.02 -1.65 -12.15
C ASP A 73 -6.52 -1.54 -12.47
N HIS A 74 -6.14 -0.65 -13.39
CA HIS A 74 -4.75 -0.38 -13.77
C HIS A 74 -3.98 0.51 -12.77
N SER A 75 -4.63 1.02 -11.73
CA SER A 75 -3.99 1.84 -10.70
C SER A 75 -3.10 1.01 -9.77
N VAL A 76 -2.20 1.67 -9.04
CA VAL A 76 -1.33 0.98 -8.08
C VAL A 76 -2.14 0.25 -7.01
N LEU A 77 -3.18 0.88 -6.45
CA LEU A 77 -4.06 0.18 -5.50
C LEU A 77 -4.94 -0.89 -6.17
N GLY A 78 -5.37 -0.69 -7.41
CA GLY A 78 -6.14 -1.69 -8.18
C GLY A 78 -5.34 -2.98 -8.39
N GLN A 79 -4.11 -2.85 -8.87
CA GLN A 79 -3.17 -3.95 -9.09
C GLN A 79 -2.79 -4.65 -7.77
N ILE A 80 -2.48 -3.90 -6.71
CA ILE A 80 -2.22 -4.48 -5.38
C ILE A 80 -3.44 -5.25 -4.88
N LEU A 81 -4.65 -4.67 -4.96
CA LEU A 81 -5.88 -5.31 -4.52
C LEU A 81 -6.19 -6.59 -5.32
N ALA A 82 -5.96 -6.58 -6.64
CA ALA A 82 -6.09 -7.76 -7.47
C ALA A 82 -5.13 -8.88 -7.03
N ALA A 83 -3.85 -8.54 -6.78
CA ALA A 83 -2.86 -9.51 -6.31
C ALA A 83 -3.14 -10.01 -4.87
N GLN A 84 -3.71 -9.18 -3.99
CA GLN A 84 -4.16 -9.60 -2.66
C GLN A 84 -5.35 -10.56 -2.71
N LYS A 85 -6.23 -10.44 -3.73
CA LYS A 85 -7.40 -11.30 -3.96
C LYS A 85 -7.07 -12.68 -4.57
N ILE A 86 -5.82 -12.93 -4.95
CA ILE A 86 -5.34 -14.27 -5.34
C ILE A 86 -5.46 -15.27 -4.17
N ASP A 87 -5.45 -14.78 -2.92
CA ASP A 87 -5.82 -15.57 -1.74
C ASP A 87 -7.34 -15.80 -1.66
N SER A 88 -7.76 -17.01 -2.05
CA SER A 88 -9.13 -17.50 -1.94
C SER A 88 -9.42 -18.32 -0.68
N VAL A 89 -8.41 -18.60 0.16
CA VAL A 89 -8.51 -19.58 1.27
C VAL A 89 -8.41 -18.94 2.66
N GLY A 90 -7.71 -17.81 2.78
CA GLY A 90 -7.45 -17.14 4.04
C GLY A 90 -6.56 -17.93 5.01
N ILE A 91 -6.22 -17.29 6.12
CA ILE A 91 -5.21 -17.77 7.08
C ILE A 91 -5.54 -19.12 7.72
N LEU A 92 -6.82 -19.40 7.98
CA LEU A 92 -7.26 -20.64 8.63
C LEU A 92 -7.04 -21.85 7.74
N ARG A 93 -7.53 -21.81 6.49
CA ARG A 93 -7.39 -22.92 5.54
C ARG A 93 -5.95 -23.03 5.05
N ALA A 94 -5.23 -21.93 4.82
CA ALA A 94 -3.80 -21.96 4.49
C ALA A 94 -2.98 -22.68 5.58
N HIS A 95 -3.27 -22.44 6.87
CA HIS A 95 -2.59 -23.14 7.98
C HIS A 95 -2.91 -24.64 8.00
N GLN A 96 -4.19 -25.02 7.83
CA GLN A 96 -4.60 -26.42 7.74
C GLN A 96 -3.89 -27.15 6.59
N ILE A 97 -3.88 -26.54 5.40
CA ILE A 97 -3.19 -27.03 4.21
C ILE A 97 -1.71 -27.26 4.52
N PHE A 98 -1.02 -26.27 5.08
CA PHE A 98 0.41 -26.40 5.39
C PHE A 98 0.69 -27.58 6.35
N GLN A 99 -0.18 -27.78 7.35
CA GLN A 99 -0.06 -28.91 8.28
C GLN A 99 -0.36 -30.27 7.65
N SER A 100 -1.22 -30.35 6.62
CA SER A 100 -1.55 -31.60 5.92
C SER A 100 -0.58 -31.98 4.80
N LEU A 101 0.24 -31.03 4.31
CA LEU A 101 1.24 -31.31 3.27
C LEU A 101 2.34 -32.27 3.77
N PRO A 102 2.89 -33.15 2.91
CA PRO A 102 4.01 -34.02 3.29
C PRO A 102 5.23 -33.24 3.80
N ALA A 103 5.94 -33.78 4.78
CA ALA A 103 7.06 -33.11 5.44
C ALA A 103 8.18 -32.65 4.47
N PHE A 104 8.42 -33.39 3.37
CA PHE A 104 9.38 -32.96 2.34
C PHE A 104 8.91 -31.71 1.58
N VAL A 105 7.60 -31.59 1.31
CA VAL A 105 6.99 -30.39 0.68
C VAL A 105 7.04 -29.21 1.65
N GLN A 106 6.73 -29.43 2.94
CA GLN A 106 6.84 -28.38 3.96
C GLN A 106 8.28 -27.84 4.04
N LYS A 107 9.29 -28.72 4.00
CA LYS A 107 10.71 -28.33 3.96
C LYS A 107 11.07 -27.56 2.68
N GLU A 108 10.53 -27.98 1.53
CA GLU A 108 10.75 -27.29 0.25
C GLU A 108 10.17 -25.86 0.25
N LEU A 109 8.98 -25.68 0.81
CA LEU A 109 8.30 -24.38 0.91
C LEU A 109 8.97 -23.38 1.88
N LEU A 110 9.84 -23.87 2.76
CA LEU A 110 10.65 -23.02 3.64
C LEU A 110 11.93 -22.49 2.96
N ASP A 111 12.34 -23.06 1.83
CA ASP A 111 13.52 -22.63 1.07
C ASP A 111 13.19 -21.42 0.19
N LYS A 112 13.44 -20.22 0.73
CA LYS A 112 13.22 -18.95 0.03
C LYS A 112 13.99 -18.83 -1.29
N ASN A 113 15.10 -19.53 -1.46
CA ASN A 113 15.93 -19.43 -2.67
C ASN A 113 15.23 -20.02 -3.91
N ARG A 114 14.18 -20.83 -3.71
CA ARG A 114 13.35 -21.38 -4.80
C ARG A 114 12.30 -20.40 -5.32
N LEU A 115 11.99 -19.33 -4.58
CA LEU A 115 10.89 -18.42 -4.91
C LEU A 115 11.16 -17.59 -6.19
N PRO A 116 12.38 -17.08 -6.46
CA PRO A 116 12.68 -16.39 -7.73
C PRO A 116 12.74 -17.30 -8.97
N VAL A 117 12.81 -18.62 -8.77
CA VAL A 117 12.97 -19.62 -9.86
C VAL A 117 11.62 -20.27 -10.24
N ARG A 118 10.56 -19.99 -9.47
CA ARG A 118 9.20 -20.48 -9.74
C ARG A 118 8.48 -19.53 -10.67
N GLY A 119 7.89 -20.07 -11.74
CA GLY A 119 7.06 -19.31 -12.66
C GLY A 119 5.67 -19.02 -12.09
N LEU A 120 4.81 -18.46 -12.94
CA LEU A 120 3.45 -18.05 -12.59
C LEU A 120 2.43 -19.19 -12.77
N GLU A 121 2.85 -20.41 -13.10
CA GLU A 121 1.96 -21.56 -13.36
C GLU A 121 1.11 -21.90 -12.12
N VAL A 122 1.65 -21.60 -10.93
CA VAL A 122 0.96 -21.71 -9.64
C VAL A 122 -0.34 -20.88 -9.58
N LEU A 123 -0.48 -19.81 -10.39
CA LEU A 123 -1.68 -18.97 -10.41
C LEU A 123 -2.89 -19.69 -11.02
N GLU A 124 -2.67 -20.65 -11.93
CA GLU A 124 -3.74 -21.43 -12.55
C GLU A 124 -4.10 -22.69 -11.75
N ALA A 125 -3.13 -23.27 -11.03
CA ALA A 125 -3.33 -24.50 -10.27
C ALA A 125 -4.24 -24.33 -9.03
N THR A 126 -4.97 -25.38 -8.65
CA THR A 126 -5.97 -25.36 -7.56
C THR A 126 -5.75 -26.46 -6.52
N ASP A 127 -4.64 -27.18 -6.56
CA ASP A 127 -4.27 -28.14 -5.53
C ASP A 127 -3.85 -27.45 -4.22
N ASP A 128 -3.81 -28.20 -3.12
CA ASP A 128 -3.49 -27.65 -1.80
C ASP A 128 -2.12 -26.94 -1.74
N ARG A 129 -1.09 -27.38 -2.47
CA ARG A 129 0.20 -26.67 -2.52
C ARG A 129 0.06 -25.34 -3.26
N ALA A 130 -0.59 -25.33 -4.42
CA ALA A 130 -0.82 -24.10 -5.18
C ALA A 130 -1.67 -23.08 -4.39
N LEU A 131 -2.70 -23.52 -3.68
CA LEU A 131 -3.51 -22.66 -2.81
C LEU A 131 -2.70 -22.03 -1.67
N LEU A 132 -1.75 -22.77 -1.08
CA LEU A 132 -0.84 -22.23 -0.06
C LEU A 132 0.17 -21.23 -0.67
N GLU A 133 0.71 -21.53 -1.85
CA GLU A 133 1.65 -20.64 -2.55
C GLU A 133 0.95 -19.33 -2.99
N LYS A 134 -0.30 -19.41 -3.47
CA LYS A 134 -1.21 -18.25 -3.71
C LYS A 134 -1.43 -17.41 -2.45
N TYR A 135 -1.72 -18.05 -1.31
CA TYR A 135 -1.85 -17.37 -0.03
C TYR A 135 -0.56 -16.63 0.36
N LEU A 136 0.62 -17.24 0.18
CA LEU A 136 1.91 -16.63 0.50
C LEU A 136 2.24 -15.43 -0.39
N LEU A 137 1.95 -15.50 -1.69
CA LEU A 137 2.08 -14.38 -2.63
C LEU A 137 1.18 -13.21 -2.21
N ALA A 138 -0.10 -13.47 -1.97
CA ALA A 138 -1.04 -12.47 -1.49
C ALA A 138 -0.64 -11.91 -0.12
N ALA A 139 -0.02 -12.70 0.76
CA ALA A 139 0.52 -12.25 2.04
C ALA A 139 1.75 -11.33 1.89
N THR A 140 2.52 -11.45 0.81
CA THR A 140 3.52 -10.41 0.44
C THR A 140 2.83 -9.13 0.02
N MET A 141 1.81 -9.21 -0.85
CA MET A 141 1.06 -8.03 -1.31
C MET A 141 0.21 -7.35 -0.24
N LYS A 142 -0.06 -8.01 0.90
CA LYS A 142 -0.73 -7.45 2.08
C LYS A 142 0.21 -6.72 3.05
N ASP A 143 1.52 -6.92 2.90
CA ASP A 143 2.57 -6.47 3.83
C ASP A 143 3.67 -5.67 3.09
N CYS A 144 3.33 -5.13 1.91
CA CYS A 144 4.18 -4.25 1.10
C CYS A 144 3.83 -2.78 1.33
N SER A 145 4.80 -1.88 1.14
CA SER A 145 4.60 -0.43 1.27
C SER A 145 4.47 0.25 -0.09
N VAL A 146 3.65 1.30 -0.19
CA VAL A 146 3.55 2.15 -1.39
C VAL A 146 4.29 3.47 -1.14
N TRP A 147 5.36 3.68 -1.86
CA TRP A 147 6.16 4.90 -1.81
C TRP A 147 5.70 5.89 -2.89
N GLN A 148 5.23 7.07 -2.49
CA GLN A 148 4.87 8.17 -3.39
C GLN A 148 5.87 9.33 -3.22
N THR A 149 6.31 9.90 -4.32
CA THR A 149 7.23 11.05 -4.33
C THR A 149 6.62 12.18 -5.16
N PHE A 150 6.59 13.39 -4.60
CA PHE A 150 6.05 14.61 -5.23
C PHE A 150 7.15 15.69 -5.31
N PRO A 151 8.04 15.68 -6.32
CA PRO A 151 9.23 16.52 -6.34
C PRO A 151 8.98 18.01 -6.64
N ALA A 152 7.83 18.38 -7.22
CA ALA A 152 7.51 19.78 -7.51
C ALA A 152 6.00 20.03 -7.65
N VAL A 153 5.57 21.21 -7.19
CA VAL A 153 4.29 21.83 -7.57
C VAL A 153 4.52 22.62 -8.85
N VAL A 154 3.82 22.26 -9.92
CA VAL A 154 3.87 22.93 -11.21
C VAL A 154 2.63 23.81 -11.36
N ALA A 155 2.76 25.08 -11.00
CA ALA A 155 1.75 26.10 -11.27
C ALA A 155 1.89 26.58 -12.73
N THR A 156 1.04 26.09 -13.63
CA THR A 156 1.06 26.45 -15.05
C THR A 156 -0.34 26.64 -15.62
N ASN A 157 -0.46 27.58 -16.57
CA ASN A 157 -1.71 27.83 -17.28
C ASN A 157 -2.00 26.73 -18.32
N PHE A 158 -3.28 26.32 -18.40
CA PHE A 158 -3.83 25.09 -19.00
C PHE A 158 -2.96 24.20 -19.92
N PRO A 159 -2.67 24.55 -21.19
CA PRO A 159 -2.68 23.53 -22.25
C PRO A 159 -1.37 22.74 -22.44
N THR A 160 -0.21 23.31 -22.09
CA THR A 160 1.07 22.87 -22.65
C THR A 160 1.60 21.53 -22.11
N LEU A 161 1.02 20.99 -21.03
CA LEU A 161 1.53 19.78 -20.36
C LEU A 161 0.82 18.47 -20.76
N CYS A 162 -0.29 18.52 -21.49
CA CYS A 162 -1.01 17.31 -21.93
C CYS A 162 -0.19 16.40 -22.87
N ASN A 163 0.98 16.86 -23.34
CA ASN A 163 1.88 16.12 -24.23
C ASN A 163 3.16 15.58 -23.56
N PHE A 164 3.29 15.60 -22.23
CA PHE A 164 4.37 14.86 -21.54
C PHE A 164 4.10 13.34 -21.50
N SER A 165 4.05 12.73 -22.68
CA SER A 165 4.31 11.29 -22.83
C SER A 165 5.80 11.06 -22.62
N LEU A 166 6.22 10.87 -21.38
CA LEU A 166 7.60 10.51 -21.08
C LEU A 166 7.93 9.14 -21.68
N ALA A 167 9.07 9.09 -22.35
CA ALA A 167 9.47 7.99 -23.24
C ALA A 167 9.30 6.60 -22.58
N PRO A 168 8.94 5.56 -23.35
CA PRO A 168 8.59 4.24 -22.82
C PRO A 168 9.70 3.53 -22.02
N ASN A 169 10.93 4.06 -22.04
CA ASN A 169 12.13 3.46 -21.45
C ASN A 169 12.63 4.20 -20.18
N ALA A 170 11.89 5.17 -19.63
CA ALA A 170 12.24 5.79 -18.36
C ALA A 170 11.70 5.00 -17.16
N GLU A 171 12.58 4.55 -16.25
CA GLU A 171 12.22 3.88 -14.98
C GLU A 171 11.37 4.75 -14.03
N VAL A 172 11.24 6.05 -14.34
CA VAL A 172 10.42 7.00 -13.60
C VAL A 172 9.36 7.57 -14.55
N ARG A 173 8.17 6.97 -14.55
CA ARG A 173 6.98 7.62 -15.12
C ARG A 173 6.58 8.76 -14.19
N LEU A 174 6.96 9.99 -14.54
CA LEU A 174 6.38 11.17 -13.92
C LEU A 174 4.96 11.31 -14.46
N GLY A 175 3.96 11.06 -13.62
CA GLY A 175 2.60 11.48 -13.91
C GLY A 175 2.41 12.95 -13.54
N VAL A 176 1.55 13.64 -14.28
CA VAL A 176 0.99 14.92 -13.83
C VAL A 176 -0.27 14.58 -13.04
N ALA A 177 -0.32 15.01 -11.78
CA ALA A 177 -1.50 14.81 -10.94
C ALA A 177 -2.70 15.60 -11.51
N PRO A 178 -3.93 15.22 -11.15
CA PRO A 178 -5.14 15.91 -11.59
C PRO A 178 -5.14 17.41 -11.32
N TRP A 179 -5.97 18.11 -12.09
CA TRP A 179 -6.38 19.46 -11.77
C TRP A 179 -7.08 19.48 -10.41
N LEU A 180 -6.39 20.01 -9.40
CA LEU A 180 -7.02 20.41 -8.15
C LEU A 180 -7.80 21.73 -8.39
N TYR A 181 -8.83 21.96 -7.58
CA TYR A 181 -9.73 23.13 -7.66
C TYR A 181 -8.99 24.50 -7.59
N ARG A 182 -7.73 24.52 -7.18
CA ARG A 182 -6.85 25.69 -7.11
C ARG A 182 -5.87 25.84 -8.29
N GLY A 183 -5.96 25.00 -9.33
CA GLY A 183 -5.05 25.02 -10.48
C GLY A 183 -3.65 24.44 -10.20
N LEU A 184 -3.50 23.68 -9.11
CA LEU A 184 -2.25 23.04 -8.72
C LEU A 184 -2.11 21.69 -9.40
N CYS A 185 -0.98 21.48 -10.08
CA CYS A 185 -0.56 20.19 -10.61
C CYS A 185 0.70 19.73 -9.86
N PHE A 186 0.78 18.45 -9.51
CA PHE A 186 1.98 17.85 -8.94
C PHE A 186 2.63 16.92 -9.97
N ALA A 187 3.93 17.02 -10.17
CA ALA A 187 4.66 15.88 -10.72
C ALA A 187 4.68 14.76 -9.66
N TYR A 188 4.49 13.50 -10.04
CA TYR A 188 4.54 12.38 -9.09
C TYR A 188 5.24 11.13 -9.65
N SER A 189 5.81 10.33 -8.75
CA SER A 189 6.28 8.98 -9.02
C SER A 189 5.78 8.04 -7.92
N VAL A 190 5.43 6.79 -8.28
CA VAL A 190 4.99 5.76 -7.33
C VAL A 190 5.85 4.51 -7.48
N LYS A 191 6.27 3.92 -6.36
CA LYS A 191 6.97 2.62 -6.28
C LYS A 191 6.31 1.74 -5.24
N ILE A 192 6.37 0.42 -5.43
CA ILE A 192 6.01 -0.57 -4.41
C ILE A 192 7.31 -1.12 -3.83
N VAL A 193 7.41 -1.18 -2.51
CA VAL A 193 8.58 -1.67 -1.77
C VAL A 193 8.18 -2.72 -0.73
N ASP A 194 9.15 -3.32 -0.05
CA ASP A 194 8.96 -4.42 0.92
C ASP A 194 8.33 -5.70 0.33
N LEU A 195 8.57 -5.95 -0.96
CA LEU A 195 8.08 -7.13 -1.72
C LEU A 195 8.82 -8.44 -1.38
N ASP A 196 9.30 -8.58 -0.15
CA ASP A 196 9.95 -9.80 0.33
C ASP A 196 8.94 -10.97 0.36
N PRO A 197 9.24 -12.10 -0.33
CA PRO A 197 8.36 -13.26 -0.32
C PRO A 197 8.13 -13.80 1.11
N LYS A 198 6.84 -13.93 1.48
CA LYS A 198 6.46 -14.58 2.75
C LYS A 198 6.63 -16.10 2.63
N SER A 199 6.97 -16.71 3.75
CA SER A 199 7.24 -18.15 3.88
C SER A 199 6.23 -18.80 4.82
N PRO A 200 6.12 -20.15 4.88
CA PRO A 200 5.28 -20.83 5.86
C PRO A 200 5.57 -20.45 7.33
N LYS A 201 6.81 -20.05 7.66
CA LYS A 201 7.15 -19.49 8.99
C LYS A 201 6.36 -18.20 9.29
N ASN A 202 6.10 -17.37 8.28
CA ASN A 202 5.26 -16.17 8.43
C ASN A 202 3.79 -16.57 8.68
N LEU A 203 3.29 -17.58 7.97
CA LEU A 203 1.93 -18.12 8.16
C LEU A 203 1.72 -18.66 9.58
N VAL A 204 2.60 -19.52 10.10
CA VAL A 204 2.49 -20.06 11.46
C VAL A 204 2.51 -18.94 12.52
N ASN A 205 3.43 -17.98 12.37
CA ASN A 205 3.52 -16.82 13.27
C ASN A 205 2.31 -15.86 13.15
N ALA A 206 1.70 -15.74 11.96
CA ALA A 206 0.49 -14.97 11.75
C ALA A 206 -0.73 -15.68 12.34
N PHE A 207 -0.83 -17.01 12.18
CA PHE A 207 -1.92 -17.82 12.72
C PHE A 207 -1.94 -17.79 14.25
N GLY A 208 -0.79 -17.91 14.92
CA GLY A 208 -0.71 -17.77 16.38
C GLY A 208 -1.20 -16.40 16.87
N ARG A 209 -0.80 -15.31 16.19
CA ARG A 209 -1.28 -13.95 16.48
C ARG A 209 -2.78 -13.77 16.21
N PHE A 210 -3.29 -14.34 15.12
CA PHE A 210 -4.71 -14.35 14.78
C PHE A 210 -5.55 -15.05 15.87
N MET A 211 -5.15 -16.25 16.28
CA MET A 211 -5.84 -17.00 17.33
C MET A 211 -5.79 -16.31 18.70
N ALA A 212 -4.68 -15.63 19.03
CA ALA A 212 -4.60 -14.78 20.21
C ALA A 212 -5.59 -13.59 20.13
N GLY A 213 -5.71 -12.93 18.98
CA GLY A 213 -6.69 -11.88 18.74
C GLY A 213 -8.15 -12.36 18.86
N VAL A 214 -8.47 -13.52 18.26
CA VAL A 214 -9.80 -14.16 18.39
C VAL A 214 -10.11 -14.46 19.86
N LYS A 215 -9.13 -14.94 20.65
CA LYS A 215 -9.31 -15.17 22.09
C LYS A 215 -9.59 -13.88 22.85
N LEU A 216 -8.88 -12.78 22.56
CA LEU A 216 -9.11 -11.49 23.22
C LEU A 216 -10.51 -10.93 22.94
N ILE A 217 -10.97 -11.00 21.69
CA ILE A 217 -12.31 -10.55 21.30
C ILE A 217 -13.40 -11.38 21.98
N ARG A 218 -13.27 -12.72 21.97
CA ARG A 218 -14.25 -13.63 22.58
C ARG A 218 -14.35 -13.57 24.10
N LEU A 219 -13.30 -13.07 24.77
CA LEU A 219 -13.27 -12.89 26.22
C LEU A 219 -13.66 -11.46 26.64
N GLU A 220 -14.10 -10.61 25.70
CA GLU A 220 -14.40 -9.18 25.88
C GLU A 220 -13.25 -8.39 26.56
N ALA A 221 -12.03 -8.94 26.55
CA ALA A 221 -10.92 -8.51 27.40
C ALA A 221 -10.24 -7.21 26.91
N VAL A 222 -10.72 -6.61 25.82
CA VAL A 222 -10.14 -5.41 25.20
C VAL A 222 -11.23 -4.51 24.61
N THR A 223 -11.57 -3.45 25.35
CA THR A 223 -12.24 -2.26 24.81
C THR A 223 -11.19 -1.24 24.36
N ARG A 224 -10.63 -1.42 23.15
CA ARG A 224 -9.70 -0.42 22.58
C ARG A 224 -10.51 0.82 22.16
N PRO A 225 -10.24 2.03 22.69
CA PRO A 225 -10.89 3.24 22.20
C PRO A 225 -10.51 3.52 20.74
N PRO A 226 -11.38 4.18 19.95
CA PRO A 226 -11.07 4.52 18.57
C PRO A 226 -9.83 5.41 18.52
N CYS A 227 -8.94 5.16 17.55
CA CYS A 227 -7.65 5.84 17.44
C CYS A 227 -7.82 7.33 17.09
N VAL A 228 -8.89 7.66 16.35
CA VAL A 228 -9.34 9.02 16.09
C VAL A 228 -10.77 9.13 16.61
N ARG A 229 -11.05 10.12 17.46
CA ARG A 229 -12.42 10.46 17.87
C ARG A 229 -13.07 11.23 16.72
N SER A 230 -14.27 10.79 16.33
CA SER A 230 -15.16 11.46 15.37
C SER A 230 -15.78 12.72 15.96
#